data_AF-A0A284R0H0-F1
#
_entry.id   AF-A0A284R0H0-F1
#
_cell.length_a   1.000
_cell.length_b   1.000
_cell.length_c   1.000
_cell.angle_alpha   90.00
_cell.angle_beta   90.00
_cell.angle_gamma   90.00
#
_symmetry.space_group_name_H-M   'P 1'
#
loop_
_entity.id
_entity.type
_entity.pdbx_description
1 polymer ?
#
loop_
_entity_poly.entity_id
_entity_poly.type
_entity_poly.pdbx_seq_one_letter_code
_entity_poly.pdbx_strand_id
1 'polypeptide(L)' 'MCYYRQVRNVYTRCGHGVTLPDQEIRCNLVNCKFSTTHPGHCRPPTCTKNCWQYRQYPQQYSPNIDGYCPQCRR' A
#
# COMPACT_ATOMS: atom_id res chain seq x y z
N MET A 1 0.32 -2.54 -10.54
CA MET A 1 -0.85 -1.64 -10.33
C MET A 1 -0.71 -1.00 -8.97
N CYS A 2 -1.23 0.21 -8.74
CA CYS A 2 -1.17 0.84 -7.42
C CYS A 2 -2.16 0.15 -6.45
N TYR A 3 -1.77 0.03 -5.18
CA TYR A 3 -2.58 -0.59 -4.14
C TYR A 3 -2.24 0.01 -2.77
N TYR A 4 -3.09 -0.21 -1.78
CA TYR A 4 -2.80 0.17 -0.40
C TYR A 4 -2.24 -1.02 0.37
N ARG A 5 -1.33 -0.77 1.31
CA ARG A 5 -0.79 -1.80 2.20
C ARG A 5 -1.15 -1.44 3.64
N GLN A 6 -1.83 -2.37 4.28
CA GLN A 6 -2.15 -2.33 5.70
C GLN A 6 -1.07 -3.08 6.46
N VAL A 7 -0.30 -2.36 7.27
CA VAL A 7 0.81 -2.94 8.02
C VAL A 7 0.44 -3.10 9.49
N ARG A 8 0.61 -4.31 10.02
CA ARG A 8 0.44 -4.61 11.45
C ARG A 8 1.69 -5.27 12.00
N ASN A 9 2.55 -4.48 12.64
CA ASN A 9 3.78 -4.98 13.24
C ASN A 9 3.46 -5.80 14.48
N VAL A 10 3.85 -7.07 14.49
CA VAL A 10 3.70 -7.97 15.64
C VAL A 10 5.03 -8.02 16.38
N TYR A 11 5.06 -7.55 17.62
CA TYR A 11 6.25 -7.49 18.45
C TYR A 11 6.37 -8.75 19.30
N THR A 12 7.38 -9.59 19.04
CA THR A 12 7.47 -10.92 19.65
C THR A 12 7.85 -10.89 21.14
N ARG A 13 8.52 -9.84 21.62
CA ARG A 13 8.92 -9.75 23.05
C ARG A 13 7.78 -9.37 24.00
N CYS A 14 6.68 -8.84 23.49
CA CYS A 14 5.50 -8.49 24.29
C CYS A 14 4.17 -8.99 23.69
N GLY A 15 4.19 -9.65 22.54
CA GLY A 15 3.00 -10.18 21.86
C GLY A 15 2.06 -9.12 21.27
N HIS A 16 2.41 -7.84 21.34
CA HIS A 16 1.53 -6.75 20.90
C HIS A 16 1.59 -6.53 19.39
N GLY A 17 0.42 -6.33 18.78
CA GLY A 17 0.29 -5.91 17.38
C GLY A 17 0.00 -4.42 17.27
N VAL A 18 0.86 -3.67 16.57
CA VAL A 18 0.66 -2.25 16.30
C VAL A 18 0.28 -2.05 14.84
N THR A 19 -0.93 -1.55 14.62
CA THR A 19 -1.41 -1.17 13.29
C THR A 19 -0.83 0.17 12.90
N LEU A 20 -0.18 0.23 11.74
CA LEU A 20 0.33 1.45 11.14
C LEU A 20 -0.70 2.02 10.15
N PRO A 21 -0.61 3.33 9.81
CA PRO A 21 -1.44 3.93 8.77
C PRO A 21 -1.30 3.21 7.42
N ASP A 22 -2.36 3.23 6.62
CA ASP A 22 -2.36 2.67 5.27
C ASP A 22 -1.24 3.30 4.42
N GLN A 23 -0.40 2.46 3.83
CA GLN A 23 0.66 2.90 2.94
C GLN A 23 0.23 2.73 1.49
N GLU A 24 0.28 3.82 0.73
CA GLU A 24 0.09 3.75 -0.72
C GLU A 24 1.33 3.14 -1.39
N ILE A 25 1.17 1.97 -2.01
CA ILE A 25 2.18 1.36 -2.86
C ILE A 25 1.90 1.77 -4.31
N ARG A 26 2.79 2.61 -4.83
CA ARG A 26 2.73 3.09 -6.22
C ARG A 26 3.41 2.09 -7.14
N CYS A 27 2.85 1.94 -8.34
CA CYS A 27 3.49 1.20 -9.42
C CYS A 27 4.03 2.16 -10.48
N ASN A 28 4.92 1.66 -11.34
CA ASN A 28 5.55 2.42 -12.44
C ASN A 28 4.96 2.03 -13.81
N LEU A 29 3.65 1.80 -13.86
CA LEU A 29 2.97 1.39 -15.09
C LEU A 29 2.33 2.58 -15.81
N VAL A 30 2.61 2.74 -17.10
CA VAL A 30 2.02 3.78 -17.96
C VAL A 30 0.51 3.64 -18.12
N ASN A 31 -0.03 2.43 -17.95
CA ASN A 31 -1.47 2.15 -18.05
C ASN A 31 -2.18 2.16 -16.70
N CYS A 32 -1.60 2.74 -15.64
CA CYS A 32 -2.25 2.88 -14.36
C CYS A 32 -2.48 4.35 -14.05
N LYS A 33 -3.74 4.82 -13.95
CA LYS A 33 -4.04 6.25 -13.76
C LYS A 33 -3.47 6.86 -12.48
N PHE A 34 -3.13 6.01 -11.51
CA PHE A 34 -2.56 6.39 -10.21
C PHE A 34 -1.03 6.32 -10.21
N SER A 35 -0.40 5.85 -11.29
CA SER A 35 1.06 5.79 -11.41
C SER A 35 1.62 7.18 -11.74
N THR A 36 2.80 7.46 -11.23
CA THR A 36 3.61 8.63 -11.60
C THR A 36 4.03 8.62 -13.06
N THR A 37 4.09 7.44 -13.68
CA THR A 37 4.47 7.26 -15.09
C THR A 37 3.28 7.35 -16.06
N HIS A 38 2.07 7.57 -15.55
CA HIS A 38 0.88 7.68 -16.39
C HIS A 38 0.91 8.97 -17.23
N PRO A 39 0.68 8.90 -18.54
CA PRO A 39 0.71 10.07 -19.39
C PRO A 39 -0.42 11.05 -19.04
N GLY A 40 -0.09 12.34 -18.86
CA GLY A 40 -1.09 13.39 -18.58
C GLY A 40 -2.05 13.66 -19.75
N HIS A 41 -1.70 13.24 -20.95
CA HIS A 41 -2.57 13.30 -22.13
C HIS A 41 -3.51 12.08 -22.26
N CYS A 42 -3.33 11.04 -21.44
CA CYS A 42 -4.20 9.88 -21.43
C CYS A 42 -5.54 10.23 -20.73
N ARG A 43 -6.56 10.50 -21.54
CA ARG A 43 -7.90 10.95 -21.10
C ARG A 43 -9.00 9.98 -21.55
N PRO A 44 -10.20 10.05 -20.96
CA PRO A 44 -11.36 9.29 -21.44
C PRO A 44 -11.68 9.63 -22.90
N PRO A 45 -12.16 8.67 -23.72
CA PRO A 45 -12.59 7.31 -23.35
C PRO A 45 -11.46 6.27 -23.34
N THR A 46 -10.31 6.58 -23.93
CA THR A 46 -9.20 5.63 -24.12
C THR A 46 -8.59 5.19 -22.79
N CYS A 47 -8.43 6.12 -21.84
CA CYS A 47 -7.96 5.81 -20.49
C CYS A 47 -8.90 4.80 -19.81
N THR A 48 -10.21 5.02 -19.84
CA THR A 48 -11.19 4.16 -19.17
C THR A 48 -11.20 2.72 -19.71
N LYS A 49 -10.89 2.55 -21.00
CA LYS A 49 -10.84 1.23 -21.66
C LYS A 49 -9.52 0.49 -21.46
N ASN A 50 -8.40 1.21 -21.55
CA ASN A 50 -7.07 0.59 -21.65
C ASN A 50 -6.24 0.71 -20.37
N CYS A 51 -6.66 1.55 -19.42
CA CYS A 51 -5.92 1.81 -18.20
C CYS A 51 -6.68 1.34 -16.97
N TRP A 52 -5.92 1.04 -15.93
CA TRP A 52 -6.44 0.64 -14.64
C TRP A 52 -7.15 1.80 -13.95
N GLN A 53 -8.46 1.64 -13.78
CA GLN A 53 -9.35 2.65 -13.20
C GLN A 53 -9.45 2.58 -11.68
N TYR A 54 -9.06 1.45 -11.09
CA TYR A 54 -9.15 1.24 -9.65
C TYR A 54 -7.81 0.76 -9.10
N ARG A 55 -7.57 1.08 -7.84
CA ARG A 55 -6.47 0.50 -7.08
C ARG A 55 -6.79 -0.96 -6.83
N GLN A 56 -5.76 -1.79 -6.71
CA GLN A 56 -5.98 -3.17 -6.30
C GLN A 56 -6.36 -3.25 -4.83
N TYR A 57 -6.92 -4.40 -4.45
CA TYR A 57 -7.29 -4.69 -3.08
C TYR A 57 -6.11 -4.45 -2.12
N PRO A 58 -6.35 -3.94 -0.90
CA PRO A 58 -5.27 -3.69 0.03
C PRO A 58 -4.48 -4.95 0.36
N GLN A 59 -3.16 -4.86 0.33
CA GLN A 59 -2.28 -5.91 0.82
C GLN A 59 -2.28 -5.89 2.35
N GLN A 60 -2.55 -7.03 2.97
CA GLN A 60 -2.32 -7.23 4.39
C GLN A 60 -0.87 -7.67 4.61
N TYR A 61 -0.14 -6.95 5.46
CA TYR A 61 1.26 -7.24 5.76
C TYR A 61 1.49 -7.18 7.27
N SER A 62 1.83 -8.32 7.88
CA SER A 62 2.00 -8.41 9.32
C SER A 62 3.38 -8.97 9.68
N PRO A 63 4.44 -8.14 9.64
CA PRO A 63 5.79 -8.59 9.96
C PRO A 63 5.93 -8.87 11.46
N ASN A 64 6.70 -9.91 11.78
CA ASN A 64 7.13 -10.19 13.16
C ASN A 64 8.44 -9.46 13.43
N ILE A 65 8.44 -8.63 14.47
CA ILE A 65 9.58 -7.81 14.89
C ILE A 65 10.09 -8.35 16.23
N ASP A 66 11.35 -8.77 16.28
CA ASP A 66 12.03 -9.10 17.54
C ASP A 66 12.32 -7.82 18.33
N GLY A 67 11.34 -7.42 19.13
CA GLY A 67 11.43 -6.19 19.93
C GLY A 67 10.20 -5.97 20.79
N TYR A 68 10.25 -4.92 21.59
CA TYR A 68 9.10 -4.41 22.34
C TYR A 68 8.35 -3.37 21.52
N CYS A 69 7.03 -3.33 21.64
CA CYS A 69 6.22 -2.28 21.02
C CYS A 69 6.52 -0.91 21.66
N PRO A 70 6.18 0.21 20.99
CA PRO A 70 6.41 1.57 21.52
C PRO A 70 5.79 1.84 22.90
N GLN A 71 4.72 1.10 23.26
CA GLN A 71 4.09 1.21 24.58
C GLN A 71 4.84 0.42 25.67
N CYS A 72 5.41 -0.75 25.36
CA CYS A 72 6.14 -1.58 26.33
C CYS A 72 7.62 -1.22 26.46
N ARG A 73 8.19 -0.48 25.49
CA ARG A 73 9.55 0.05 25.57
C ARG A 73 9.66 1.30 26.44
N ARG A 74 8.53 1.85 26.89
CA ARG A 74 8.48 3.03 27.78
C ARG A 74 8.65 2.62 29.23
#